data_AF-A0A1C6K3Z7-F1
#
_entry.id   AF-A0A1C6K3Z7-F1
#
_cell.length_a   1.000
_cell.length_b   1.000
_cell.length_c   1.000
_cell.angle_alpha   90.00
_cell.angle_beta   90.00
_cell.angle_gamma   90.00
#
_symmetry.space_group_name_H-M   'P 1'
#
loop_
_entity.id
_entity.type
_entity.pdbx_description
1 polymer ?
#
loop_
_entity_poly.entity_id
_entity_poly.type
_entity_poly.pdbx_seq_one_letter_code
_entity_poly.pdbx_strand_id
1 'polypeptide(L)'
;MEELKEGICLRIHNFLVMKSEDGNPDDLKNKMREDFKIRLRWALKECGGGNAQARNLVREYIRKILLDDYKIRSDTLDKLILFQEPANLTVLDRFEILLYQFHLESGREGLEKLLRRCSPEYYSRRGKEIFDITAQDIDKIFLKERVSLNYMDKLQILTQRIFEESLGWGCADVLGHMRISGLMAGTVPGEEKIHVWAETKGRTFRFPFLQMEPKELETICKRIRKSIEDGSGRFLKELPDHTSITVKGPPDGEDWMFFIHRTDYFLSEK
;
A
#
# COMPACT_ATOMS: atom_id res chain seq x y z
N MET A 1 -3.87 11.73 12.17
CA MET A 1 -3.55 10.49 11.44
C MET A 1 -2.61 9.60 12.27
N GLU A 2 -1.46 10.11 12.71
CA GLU A 2 -0.44 9.33 13.46
C GLU A 2 -1.01 8.58 14.67
N GLU A 3 -1.67 9.28 15.59
CA GLU A 3 -2.27 8.67 16.78
C GLU A 3 -3.26 7.54 16.46
N LEU A 4 -4.00 7.66 15.36
CA LEU A 4 -4.95 6.63 14.93
C LEU A 4 -4.22 5.38 14.45
N LYS A 5 -3.14 5.53 13.68
CA LYS A 5 -2.30 4.41 13.22
C LYS A 5 -1.67 3.68 14.40
N GLU A 6 -1.04 4.43 15.31
CA GLU A 6 -0.43 3.87 16.52
C GLU A 6 -1.47 3.13 17.37
N GLY A 7 -2.64 3.76 17.56
CA GLY A 7 -3.76 3.17 18.28
C GLY A 7 -4.28 1.88 17.64
N ILE A 8 -4.32 1.80 16.30
CA ILE A 8 -4.72 0.58 15.58
C ILE A 8 -3.67 -0.53 15.74
N CYS A 9 -2.38 -0.20 15.58
CA CYS A 9 -1.29 -1.14 15.82
C CYS A 9 -1.32 -1.70 17.25
N LEU A 10 -1.59 -0.85 18.25
CA LEU A 10 -1.74 -1.27 19.64
C LEU A 10 -2.98 -2.17 19.84
N ARG A 11 -4.11 -1.87 19.20
CA ARG A 11 -5.30 -2.73 19.25
C ARG A 11 -5.04 -4.11 18.66
N ILE A 12 -4.37 -4.17 17.52
CA ILE A 12 -3.94 -5.45 16.90
C ILE A 12 -3.04 -6.22 17.88
N HIS A 13 -2.04 -5.56 18.46
CA HIS A 13 -1.14 -6.19 19.43
C HIS A 13 -1.91 -6.74 20.64
N ASN A 14 -2.75 -5.91 21.27
CA ASN A 14 -3.55 -6.28 22.44
C ASN A 14 -4.47 -7.47 22.14
N PHE A 15 -5.13 -7.47 20.97
CA PHE A 15 -5.95 -8.60 20.56
C PHE A 15 -5.15 -9.90 20.48
N LEU A 16 -3.92 -9.85 19.95
CA LEU A 16 -3.06 -11.02 19.80
C LEU A 16 -2.52 -11.58 21.13
N VAL A 17 -2.25 -10.73 22.13
CA VAL A 17 -1.67 -11.14 23.43
C VAL A 17 -2.72 -11.43 24.50
N MET A 18 -3.94 -10.92 24.34
CA MET A 18 -5.04 -11.16 25.26
C MET A 18 -5.35 -12.65 25.36
N LYS A 19 -5.30 -13.21 26.56
CA LYS A 19 -5.65 -14.62 26.80
C LYS A 19 -7.14 -14.87 26.51
N SER A 20 -7.47 -16.11 26.16
CA SER A 20 -8.84 -16.61 26.19
C SER A 20 -9.41 -16.40 27.59
N GLU A 21 -10.70 -16.08 27.72
CA GLU A 21 -11.34 -16.11 29.05
C GLU A 21 -11.24 -17.54 29.61
N ASP A 22 -11.14 -17.68 30.94
CA ASP A 22 -11.07 -18.96 31.68
C ASP A 22 -12.40 -19.77 31.60
N GLY A 23 -13.09 -19.68 30.47
CA GLY A 23 -14.27 -20.46 30.13
C GLY A 23 -13.91 -21.73 29.36
N ASN A 24 -14.85 -22.65 29.32
CA ASN A 24 -14.72 -23.98 28.72
C ASN A 24 -13.90 -23.97 27.40
N PRO A 25 -12.79 -24.73 27.30
CA PRO A 25 -11.98 -24.82 26.08
C PRO A 25 -12.76 -25.34 24.85
N ASP A 26 -13.94 -25.94 25.05
CA ASP A 26 -14.86 -26.34 23.98
C ASP A 26 -15.81 -25.21 23.52
N ASP A 27 -15.73 -24.00 24.07
CA ASP A 27 -16.52 -22.87 23.57
C ASP A 27 -16.08 -22.52 22.14
N LEU A 28 -16.99 -22.73 21.19
CA LEU A 28 -16.80 -22.45 19.77
C LEU A 28 -16.32 -21.01 19.54
N LYS A 29 -16.77 -20.04 20.34
CA LYS A 29 -16.34 -18.64 20.22
C LYS A 29 -14.85 -18.48 20.56
N ASN A 30 -14.38 -19.12 21.62
CA ASN A 30 -12.97 -19.11 22.00
C ASN A 30 -12.12 -19.78 20.91
N LYS A 31 -12.56 -20.93 20.38
CA LYS A 31 -11.87 -21.61 19.29
C LYS A 31 -11.76 -20.73 18.03
N MET A 32 -12.88 -20.15 17.57
CA MET A 32 -12.89 -19.25 16.41
C MET A 32 -11.97 -18.03 16.60
N ARG A 33 -11.89 -17.50 17.82
CA ARG A 33 -11.02 -16.37 18.16
C ARG A 33 -9.55 -16.76 18.08
N GLU A 34 -9.17 -17.90 18.65
CA GLU A 34 -7.78 -18.37 18.57
C GLU A 34 -7.38 -18.72 17.13
N ASP A 35 -8.27 -19.36 16.36
CA ASP A 35 -8.06 -19.62 14.93
C ASP A 35 -7.84 -18.32 14.15
N PHE A 36 -8.62 -17.29 14.46
CA PHE A 36 -8.44 -15.97 13.85
C PHE A 36 -7.12 -15.31 14.26
N LYS A 37 -6.67 -15.43 15.52
CA LYS A 37 -5.34 -14.93 15.94
C LYS A 37 -4.22 -15.63 15.19
N ILE A 38 -4.30 -16.94 14.98
CA ILE A 38 -3.31 -17.70 14.20
C ILE A 38 -3.25 -17.14 12.77
N ARG A 39 -4.41 -16.99 12.11
CA ARG A 39 -4.49 -16.41 10.76
C ARG A 39 -3.99 -14.97 10.70
N LEU A 40 -4.27 -14.15 11.71
CA LEU A 40 -3.81 -12.76 11.77
C LEU A 40 -2.30 -12.68 11.98
N ARG A 41 -1.70 -13.51 12.84
CA ARG A 41 -0.24 -13.59 13.01
C ARG A 41 0.44 -13.98 11.70
N TRP A 42 -0.09 -14.97 11.01
CA TRP A 42 0.36 -15.33 9.67
C TRP A 42 0.24 -14.14 8.71
N ALA A 43 -0.90 -13.46 8.67
CA ALA A 43 -1.11 -12.35 7.76
C ALA A 43 -0.17 -11.17 8.02
N LEU A 44 0.08 -10.82 9.28
CA LEU A 44 1.04 -9.78 9.66
C LEU A 44 2.49 -10.15 9.30
N LYS A 45 2.84 -11.44 9.29
CA LYS A 45 4.14 -11.91 8.81
C LYS A 45 4.24 -11.82 7.29
N GLU A 46 3.18 -12.18 6.57
CA GLU A 46 3.21 -12.35 5.10
C GLU A 46 2.88 -11.07 4.32
N CYS A 47 2.21 -10.08 4.93
CA CYS A 47 1.70 -8.90 4.20
C CYS A 47 2.83 -8.03 3.61
N GLY A 48 3.96 -7.92 4.31
CA GLY A 48 5.15 -7.21 3.84
C GLY A 48 5.75 -7.86 2.59
N GLY A 49 5.69 -9.20 2.52
CA GLY A 49 6.12 -10.00 1.37
C GLY A 49 5.06 -10.10 0.26
N GLY A 50 4.08 -9.21 0.20
CA GLY A 50 3.16 -9.06 -0.94
C GLY A 50 2.04 -10.09 -1.05
N ASN A 51 1.89 -10.99 -0.08
CA ASN A 51 0.81 -12.00 -0.13
C ASN A 51 -0.56 -11.31 -0.13
N ALA A 52 -1.31 -11.42 -1.24
CA ALA A 52 -2.58 -10.72 -1.43
C ALA A 52 -3.62 -11.07 -0.36
N GLN A 53 -3.72 -12.36 0.03
CA GLN A 53 -4.68 -12.81 1.04
C GLN A 53 -4.34 -12.28 2.44
N ALA A 54 -3.06 -12.29 2.80
CA ALA A 54 -2.57 -11.69 4.04
C ALA A 54 -2.89 -10.19 4.11
N ARG A 55 -2.57 -9.45 3.04
CA ARG A 55 -2.84 -8.01 2.94
C ARG A 55 -4.34 -7.69 3.04
N ASN A 56 -5.18 -8.48 2.37
CA ASN A 56 -6.65 -8.34 2.47
C ASN A 56 -7.13 -8.58 3.91
N LEU A 57 -6.66 -9.65 4.57
CA LEU A 57 -7.07 -9.97 5.95
C LEU A 57 -6.70 -8.86 6.94
N VAL A 58 -5.50 -8.30 6.81
CA VAL A 58 -5.05 -7.18 7.66
C VAL A 58 -5.92 -5.94 7.42
N ARG A 59 -6.20 -5.56 6.16
CA ARG A 59 -7.07 -4.42 5.84
C ARG A 59 -8.49 -4.60 6.36
N GLU A 60 -9.06 -5.79 6.21
CA GLU A 60 -10.39 -6.10 6.77
C GLU A 60 -10.41 -6.00 8.29
N TYR A 61 -9.32 -6.39 8.97
CA TYR A 61 -9.23 -6.27 10.41
C TYR A 61 -9.02 -4.81 10.86
N ILE A 62 -8.23 -4.00 10.14
CA ILE A 62 -8.13 -2.56 10.36
C ILE A 62 -9.52 -1.91 10.21
N ARG A 63 -10.24 -2.22 9.13
CA ARG A 63 -11.61 -1.73 8.89
C ARG A 63 -12.56 -2.09 10.02
N LYS A 64 -12.47 -3.33 10.53
CA LYS A 64 -13.24 -3.77 11.70
C LYS A 64 -12.91 -2.94 12.94
N ILE A 65 -11.63 -2.68 13.24
CA ILE A 65 -11.22 -1.85 14.38
C ILE A 65 -11.76 -0.41 14.23
N LEU A 66 -11.68 0.17 13.03
CA LEU A 66 -12.21 1.51 12.76
C LEU A 66 -13.72 1.61 13.02
N LEU A 67 -14.48 0.58 12.63
CA LEU A 67 -15.93 0.53 12.80
C LEU A 67 -16.37 0.20 14.23
N ASP A 68 -15.77 -0.81 14.84
CA ASP A 68 -16.27 -1.38 16.09
C ASP A 68 -15.67 -0.68 17.32
N ASP A 69 -14.35 -0.46 17.30
CA ASP A 69 -13.62 0.06 18.46
C ASP A 69 -13.60 1.60 18.46
N TYR A 70 -13.26 2.21 17.31
CA TYR A 70 -13.17 3.67 17.17
C TYR A 70 -14.48 4.32 16.73
N LYS A 71 -15.44 3.54 16.20
CA LYS A 71 -16.75 4.01 15.75
C LYS A 71 -16.64 5.23 14.83
N ILE A 72 -15.74 5.16 13.86
CA ILE A 72 -15.44 6.26 12.94
C ILE A 72 -16.69 6.65 12.14
N ARG A 73 -17.13 7.89 12.31
CA ARG A 73 -18.27 8.50 11.61
C ARG A 73 -17.81 9.38 10.45
N SER A 74 -18.74 9.84 9.61
CA SER A 74 -18.43 10.70 8.47
C SER A 74 -17.70 11.98 8.87
N ASP A 75 -18.08 12.61 9.98
CA ASP A 75 -17.43 13.83 10.47
C ASP A 75 -15.98 13.59 10.92
N THR A 76 -15.67 12.39 11.42
CA THR A 76 -14.29 12.00 11.75
C THR A 76 -13.49 11.69 10.49
N LEU A 77 -14.09 11.00 9.51
CA LEU A 77 -13.44 10.75 8.20
C LEU A 77 -13.02 12.05 7.54
N ASP A 78 -13.94 13.02 7.50
CA ASP A 78 -13.73 14.31 6.83
C ASP A 78 -12.70 15.21 7.55
N LYS A 79 -12.32 14.88 8.81
CA LYS A 79 -11.21 15.50 9.54
C LYS A 79 -9.87 14.80 9.33
N LEU A 80 -9.88 13.50 9.03
CA LEU A 80 -8.68 12.70 8.80
C LEU A 80 -8.16 12.87 7.37
N ILE A 81 -9.09 12.96 6.41
CA ILE A 81 -8.85 13.28 5.01
C ILE A 81 -9.94 14.29 4.63
N LEU A 82 -9.55 15.45 4.08
CA LEU A 82 -10.43 16.61 3.87
C LEU A 82 -11.42 16.43 2.70
N PHE A 83 -12.21 15.34 2.68
CA PHE A 83 -13.09 14.99 1.57
C PHE A 83 -14.16 16.06 1.26
N GLN A 84 -14.56 16.87 2.25
CA GLN A 84 -15.55 17.95 2.08
C GLN A 84 -14.93 19.29 1.66
N GLU A 85 -13.61 19.38 1.68
CA GLU A 85 -12.87 20.57 1.26
C GLU A 85 -11.87 20.18 0.16
N PRO A 86 -12.34 19.83 -1.06
CA PRO A 86 -11.48 19.26 -2.09
C PRO A 86 -10.31 20.18 -2.52
N ALA A 87 -10.47 21.49 -2.33
CA ALA A 87 -9.43 22.49 -2.53
C ALA A 87 -8.24 22.32 -1.56
N ASN A 88 -8.49 21.81 -0.35
CA ASN A 88 -7.51 21.64 0.73
C ASN A 88 -6.89 20.22 0.76
N LEU A 89 -7.36 19.31 -0.09
CA LEU A 89 -6.73 17.99 -0.26
C LEU A 89 -5.28 18.13 -0.74
N THR A 90 -4.40 17.29 -0.22
CA THR A 90 -3.03 17.15 -0.72
C THR A 90 -3.02 16.44 -2.08
N VAL A 91 -1.91 16.52 -2.79
CA VAL A 91 -1.72 15.79 -4.06
C VAL A 91 -1.84 14.27 -3.85
N LEU A 92 -1.32 13.77 -2.72
CA LEU A 92 -1.45 12.36 -2.35
C LEU A 92 -2.92 11.98 -2.14
N ASP A 93 -3.70 12.81 -1.43
CA ASP A 93 -5.14 12.56 -1.24
C ASP A 93 -5.87 12.50 -2.58
N ARG A 94 -5.62 13.47 -3.47
CA ARG A 94 -6.24 13.52 -4.79
C ARG A 94 -5.86 12.29 -5.62
N PHE A 95 -4.60 11.87 -5.55
CA PHE A 95 -4.13 10.69 -6.25
C PHE A 95 -4.81 9.42 -5.74
N GLU A 96 -4.84 9.19 -4.43
CA GLU A 96 -5.49 8.01 -3.84
C GLU A 96 -6.98 7.98 -4.15
N ILE A 97 -7.68 9.12 -4.04
CA ILE A 97 -9.11 9.23 -4.37
C ILE A 97 -9.35 8.91 -5.86
N LEU A 98 -8.55 9.47 -6.77
CA LEU A 98 -8.66 9.20 -8.20
C LEU A 98 -8.38 7.73 -8.53
N LEU A 99 -7.32 7.18 -7.96
CA LEU A 99 -6.93 5.81 -8.23
C LEU A 99 -7.96 4.83 -7.66
N TYR A 100 -8.53 5.12 -6.50
CA TYR A 100 -9.66 4.39 -5.94
C TYR A 100 -10.89 4.44 -6.87
N GLN A 101 -11.26 5.63 -7.35
CA GLN A 101 -12.39 5.80 -8.26
C GLN A 101 -12.19 5.03 -9.57
N PHE A 102 -11.01 5.15 -10.19
CA PHE A 102 -10.71 4.40 -11.41
C PHE A 102 -10.57 2.90 -11.17
N HIS A 103 -10.20 2.48 -9.96
CA HIS A 103 -10.24 1.08 -9.57
C HIS A 103 -11.68 0.55 -9.50
N LEU A 104 -12.62 1.30 -8.93
CA LEU A 104 -14.04 0.92 -8.95
C LEU A 104 -14.57 0.78 -10.37
N GLU A 105 -14.13 1.64 -11.29
CA GLU A 105 -14.62 1.67 -12.68
C GLU A 105 -13.93 0.67 -13.61
N SER A 106 -12.68 0.28 -13.33
CA SER A 106 -11.84 -0.47 -14.28
C SER A 106 -10.95 -1.52 -13.63
N GLY A 107 -11.21 -1.86 -12.36
CA GLY A 107 -10.45 -2.86 -11.62
C GLY A 107 -8.97 -2.52 -11.57
N ARG A 108 -8.11 -3.49 -11.88
CA ARG A 108 -6.65 -3.29 -11.83
C ARG A 108 -6.13 -2.33 -12.91
N GLU A 109 -6.93 -2.02 -13.94
CA GLU A 109 -6.56 -1.06 -15.00
C GLU A 109 -6.74 0.42 -14.57
N GLY A 110 -7.14 0.67 -13.32
CA GLY A 110 -7.37 2.02 -12.81
C GLY A 110 -6.17 2.96 -13.01
N LEU A 111 -4.95 2.46 -12.80
CA LEU A 111 -3.74 3.25 -13.07
C LEU A 111 -3.57 3.56 -14.55
N GLU A 112 -3.79 2.61 -15.45
CA GLU A 112 -3.69 2.89 -16.89
C GLU A 112 -4.68 3.99 -17.30
N LYS A 113 -5.91 3.92 -16.77
CA LYS A 113 -6.95 4.92 -17.02
C LYS A 113 -6.53 6.31 -16.55
N LEU A 114 -5.85 6.40 -15.41
CA LEU A 114 -5.24 7.64 -14.90
C LEU A 114 -4.13 8.13 -15.83
N LEU A 115 -3.16 7.27 -16.15
CA LEU A 115 -1.99 7.62 -16.96
C LEU A 115 -2.35 8.12 -18.36
N ARG A 116 -3.40 7.57 -18.98
CA ARG A 116 -3.93 8.04 -20.28
C ARG A 116 -4.45 9.48 -20.26
N ARG A 117 -4.73 10.04 -19.07
CA ARG A 117 -5.20 11.42 -18.88
C ARG A 117 -4.07 12.38 -18.50
N CYS A 118 -2.90 11.86 -18.14
CA CYS A 118 -1.72 12.65 -17.82
C CYS A 118 -1.01 13.12 -19.08
N SER A 119 -0.23 14.18 -18.96
CA SER A 119 0.74 14.61 -19.97
C SER A 119 2.14 14.57 -19.33
N PRO A 120 2.69 13.36 -19.11
CA PRO A 120 3.88 13.19 -18.30
C PRO A 120 5.08 13.93 -18.87
N GLU A 121 5.92 14.45 -17.98
CA GLU A 121 7.24 14.97 -18.37
C GLU A 121 8.15 13.79 -18.71
N TYR A 122 8.85 13.89 -19.84
CA TYR A 122 9.69 12.81 -20.36
C TYR A 122 11.17 13.16 -20.21
N TYR A 123 11.96 12.21 -19.74
CA TYR A 123 13.42 12.28 -19.79
C TYR A 123 14.04 10.90 -19.91
N SER A 124 15.33 10.87 -20.28
CA SER A 124 16.12 9.63 -20.31
C SER A 124 17.17 9.65 -19.21
N ARG A 125 17.33 8.54 -18.50
CA ARG A 125 18.39 8.34 -17.51
C ARG A 125 19.08 7.00 -17.75
N ARG A 126 20.40 7.04 -18.01
CA ARG A 126 21.22 5.84 -18.32
C ARG A 126 20.59 4.96 -19.42
N GLY A 127 20.03 5.59 -20.47
CA GLY A 127 19.40 4.90 -21.58
C GLY A 127 18.00 4.34 -21.31
N LYS A 128 17.42 4.56 -20.13
CA LYS A 128 16.03 4.23 -19.82
C LYS A 128 15.13 5.45 -19.97
N GLU A 129 14.03 5.28 -20.67
CA GLU A 129 12.95 6.27 -20.79
C GLU A 129 12.14 6.32 -19.49
N ILE A 130 11.95 7.52 -18.94
CA ILE A 130 11.19 7.75 -17.71
C ILE A 130 10.14 8.84 -17.95
N PHE A 131 8.93 8.58 -17.45
CA PHE A 131 7.78 9.48 -17.54
C PHE A 131 7.36 9.92 -16.13
N ASP A 132 7.54 11.20 -15.82
CA ASP A 132 7.11 11.77 -14.54
C ASP A 132 5.62 12.13 -14.57
N ILE A 133 4.86 11.55 -13.65
CA ILE A 133 3.49 11.97 -13.37
C ILE A 133 3.55 13.08 -12.33
N THR A 134 3.28 14.31 -12.75
CA THR A 134 3.45 15.49 -11.90
C THR A 134 2.27 15.70 -10.95
N ALA A 135 2.48 16.48 -9.89
CA ALA A 135 1.38 16.93 -9.04
C ALA A 135 0.30 17.68 -9.85
N GLN A 136 0.74 18.48 -10.83
CA GLN A 136 -0.14 19.23 -11.71
C GLN A 136 -1.00 18.32 -12.60
N ASP A 137 -0.48 17.16 -13.02
CA ASP A 137 -1.29 16.17 -13.74
C ASP A 137 -2.44 15.66 -12.85
N ILE A 138 -2.12 15.30 -11.60
CA ILE A 138 -3.11 14.80 -10.65
C ILE A 138 -4.17 15.86 -10.34
N ASP A 139 -3.74 17.10 -10.05
CA ASP A 139 -4.65 18.20 -9.75
C ASP A 139 -5.62 18.48 -10.91
N LYS A 140 -5.12 18.50 -12.16
CA LYS A 140 -5.94 18.71 -13.36
C LYS A 140 -6.98 17.61 -13.54
N ILE A 141 -6.58 16.35 -13.36
CA ILE A 141 -7.51 15.20 -13.49
C ILE A 141 -8.56 15.26 -12.38
N PHE A 142 -8.14 15.54 -11.14
CA PHE A 142 -9.03 15.58 -9.99
C PHE A 142 -10.14 16.63 -10.17
N LEU A 143 -9.78 17.83 -10.64
CA LEU A 143 -10.74 18.90 -10.93
C LEU A 143 -11.73 18.53 -12.05
N LYS A 144 -11.30 17.71 -13.01
CA LYS A 144 -12.12 17.31 -14.16
C LYS A 144 -13.07 16.16 -13.85
N GLU A 145 -12.64 15.15 -13.11
CA GLU A 145 -13.41 13.91 -12.88
C GLU A 145 -14.57 14.09 -11.88
N ARG A 146 -14.58 15.15 -11.07
CA ARG A 146 -15.66 15.47 -10.09
C ARG A 146 -16.07 14.24 -9.25
N VAL A 147 -15.10 13.65 -8.56
CA VAL A 147 -15.29 12.42 -7.78
C VAL A 147 -16.32 12.62 -6.66
N SER A 148 -17.25 11.67 -6.51
CA SER A 148 -18.24 11.62 -5.43
C SER A 148 -18.06 10.34 -4.63
N LEU A 149 -17.77 10.47 -3.33
CA LEU A 149 -17.49 9.34 -2.44
C LEU A 149 -18.60 9.20 -1.40
N ASN A 150 -19.16 8.00 -1.28
CA ASN A 150 -20.03 7.65 -0.16
C ASN A 150 -19.21 7.35 1.12
N TYR A 151 -19.88 7.10 2.24
CA TYR A 151 -19.21 6.79 3.51
C TYR A 151 -18.29 5.58 3.44
N MET A 152 -18.73 4.50 2.78
CA MET A 152 -17.94 3.26 2.64
C MET A 152 -16.70 3.49 1.77
N ASP A 153 -16.81 4.30 0.72
CA ASP A 153 -15.68 4.66 -0.14
C ASP A 153 -14.60 5.41 0.66
N LYS A 154 -15.02 6.43 1.43
CA LYS A 154 -14.13 7.19 2.31
C LYS A 154 -13.47 6.31 3.36
N LEU A 155 -14.23 5.40 3.96
CA LEU A 155 -13.71 4.44 4.94
C LEU A 155 -12.69 3.49 4.31
N GLN A 156 -12.92 3.05 3.07
CA GLN A 156 -12.00 2.17 2.34
C GLN A 156 -10.67 2.89 2.04
N ILE A 157 -10.73 4.15 1.59
CA ILE A 157 -9.54 4.99 1.36
C ILE A 157 -8.75 5.18 2.66
N LEU A 158 -9.43 5.53 3.76
CA LEU A 158 -8.77 5.66 5.06
C LEU A 158 -8.15 4.33 5.54
N THR A 159 -8.88 3.22 5.40
CA THR A 159 -8.40 1.87 5.77
C THR A 159 -7.14 1.53 4.98
N GLN A 160 -7.16 1.79 3.67
CA GLN A 160 -6.01 1.60 2.80
C GLN A 160 -4.84 2.44 3.32
N ARG A 161 -4.97 3.77 3.44
CA ARG A 161 -3.88 4.64 3.92
C ARG A 161 -3.27 4.20 5.25
N ILE A 162 -4.10 3.84 6.23
CA ILE A 162 -3.61 3.35 7.52
C ILE A 162 -2.80 2.06 7.33
N PHE A 163 -3.26 1.15 6.48
CA PHE A 163 -2.51 -0.06 6.15
C PHE A 163 -1.16 0.28 5.49
N GLU A 164 -1.14 1.17 4.49
CA GLU A 164 0.05 1.58 3.75
C GLU A 164 1.16 2.09 4.67
N GLU A 165 0.79 3.03 5.55
CA GLU A 165 1.72 3.69 6.48
C GLU A 165 2.14 2.78 7.65
N SER A 166 1.30 1.84 8.07
CA SER A 166 1.57 1.02 9.27
C SER A 166 2.21 -0.34 8.94
N LEU A 167 1.73 -1.01 7.89
CA LEU A 167 2.00 -2.44 7.62
C LEU A 167 2.33 -2.74 6.15
N GLY A 168 2.05 -1.80 5.24
CA GLY A 168 2.31 -1.88 3.80
C GLY A 168 3.69 -1.35 3.39
N TRP A 169 3.77 -0.89 2.14
CA TRP A 169 4.96 -0.35 1.48
C TRP A 169 5.01 1.19 1.48
N GLY A 170 4.40 1.84 2.47
CA GLY A 170 4.27 3.29 2.51
C GLY A 170 3.43 3.81 1.34
N CYS A 171 3.67 5.05 0.89
CA CYS A 171 2.92 5.66 -0.21
C CYS A 171 3.05 4.92 -1.56
N ALA A 172 4.03 4.02 -1.73
CA ALA A 172 4.14 3.17 -2.92
C ALA A 172 3.09 2.04 -2.96
N ASP A 173 2.50 1.69 -1.81
CA ASP A 173 1.56 0.58 -1.64
C ASP A 173 0.27 0.77 -2.45
N VAL A 174 -0.15 2.02 -2.64
CA VAL A 174 -1.33 2.41 -3.43
C VAL A 174 -1.26 1.89 -4.88
N LEU A 175 -0.04 1.79 -5.44
CA LEU A 175 0.20 1.26 -6.78
C LEU A 175 0.20 -0.28 -6.79
N GLY A 176 0.39 -0.91 -5.63
CA GLY A 176 0.48 -2.36 -5.47
C GLY A 176 -0.77 -3.11 -5.91
N HIS A 177 -1.93 -2.46 -5.92
CA HIS A 177 -3.19 -3.06 -6.38
C HIS A 177 -3.45 -2.93 -7.89
N MET A 178 -2.61 -2.18 -8.59
CA MET A 178 -2.77 -1.86 -10.00
C MET A 178 -2.10 -2.89 -10.91
N ARG A 179 -2.51 -2.88 -12.18
CA ARG A 179 -1.94 -3.73 -13.23
C ARG A 179 -0.61 -3.14 -13.71
N ILE A 180 0.44 -3.54 -13.03
CA ILE A 180 1.83 -3.12 -13.25
C ILE A 180 2.74 -4.35 -13.28
N SER A 181 3.78 -4.31 -14.12
CA SER A 181 4.83 -5.34 -14.21
C SER A 181 5.97 -5.09 -13.22
N GLY A 182 6.09 -3.86 -12.71
CA GLY A 182 7.12 -3.47 -11.76
C GLY A 182 6.62 -2.40 -10.79
N LEU A 183 7.02 -2.49 -9.53
CA LEU A 183 6.94 -1.43 -8.53
C LEU A 183 8.30 -1.34 -7.82
N MET A 184 8.84 -0.14 -7.71
CA MET A 184 10.15 0.11 -7.14
C MET A 184 10.07 1.32 -6.23
N ALA A 185 10.66 1.24 -5.04
CA ALA A 185 10.88 2.43 -4.23
C ALA A 185 12.24 2.36 -3.53
N GLY A 186 12.99 3.46 -3.60
CA GLY A 186 14.30 3.55 -2.98
C GLY A 186 15.01 4.87 -3.23
N THR A 187 16.17 5.03 -2.59
CA THR A 187 17.11 6.12 -2.89
C THR A 187 17.89 5.80 -4.16
N VAL A 188 18.15 6.82 -4.97
CA VAL A 188 19.06 6.68 -6.12
C VAL A 188 20.43 7.18 -5.66
N PRO A 189 21.53 6.51 -6.04
CA PRO A 189 22.87 6.98 -5.68
C PRO A 189 23.08 8.45 -6.06
N GLY A 190 23.47 9.27 -5.08
CA GLY A 190 23.69 10.70 -5.24
C GLY A 190 22.43 11.58 -5.06
N GLU A 191 21.30 11.01 -4.64
CA GLU A 191 20.07 11.76 -4.34
C GLU A 191 19.57 11.46 -2.93
N GLU A 192 19.23 12.51 -2.18
CA GLU A 192 18.63 12.37 -0.83
C GLU A 192 17.17 11.93 -0.89
N LYS A 193 16.49 12.20 -2.01
CA LYS A 193 15.07 11.90 -2.16
C LYS A 193 14.82 10.44 -2.50
N ILE A 194 13.77 9.91 -1.90
CA ILE A 194 13.21 8.61 -2.27
C ILE A 194 12.29 8.80 -3.47
N HIS A 195 12.40 7.86 -4.41
CA HIS A 195 11.60 7.85 -5.62
C HIS A 195 10.75 6.60 -5.65
N VAL A 196 9.54 6.74 -6.19
CA VAL A 196 8.61 5.64 -6.43
C VAL A 196 8.38 5.52 -7.93
N TRP A 197 8.60 4.32 -8.47
CA TRP A 197 8.38 4.01 -9.88
C TRP A 197 7.42 2.83 -10.05
N ALA A 198 6.63 2.88 -11.10
CA ALA A 198 5.90 1.73 -11.60
C ALA A 198 6.19 1.49 -13.07
N GLU A 199 6.27 0.22 -13.45
CA GLU A 199 6.39 -0.21 -14.84
C GLU A 199 5.05 -0.77 -15.32
N THR A 200 4.56 -0.28 -16.45
CA THR A 200 3.36 -0.81 -17.10
C THR A 200 3.45 -0.61 -18.61
N LYS A 201 3.03 -1.64 -19.37
CA LYS A 201 3.06 -1.65 -20.85
C LYS A 201 4.43 -1.26 -21.44
N GLY A 202 5.51 -1.73 -20.81
CA GLY A 202 6.88 -1.46 -21.24
C GLY A 202 7.37 -0.03 -21.01
N ARG A 203 6.64 0.79 -20.23
CA ARG A 203 7.04 2.16 -19.87
C ARG A 203 7.27 2.28 -18.37
N THR A 204 8.25 3.07 -17.99
CA THR A 204 8.57 3.38 -16.59
C THR A 204 8.01 4.75 -16.22
N PHE A 205 7.10 4.78 -15.25
CA PHE A 205 6.52 5.99 -14.70
C PHE A 205 7.10 6.26 -13.32
N ARG A 206 7.53 7.49 -13.05
CA ARG A 206 7.89 7.96 -11.72
C ARG A 206 6.76 8.84 -11.17
N PHE A 207 6.54 8.77 -9.86
CA PHE A 207 5.53 9.57 -9.18
C PHE A 207 6.21 10.46 -8.13
N PRO A 208 6.74 11.64 -8.52
CA PRO A 208 7.51 12.51 -7.62
C PRO A 208 6.75 13.00 -6.38
N PHE A 209 5.41 12.96 -6.40
CA PHE A 209 4.59 13.34 -5.24
C PHE A 209 4.37 12.18 -4.25
N LEU A 210 4.70 10.94 -4.61
CA LEU A 210 4.76 9.82 -3.66
C LEU A 210 6.11 9.90 -2.93
N GLN A 211 6.10 10.58 -1.79
CA GLN A 211 7.29 10.81 -0.96
C GLN A 211 7.16 10.04 0.36
N MET A 212 8.29 9.56 0.86
CA MET A 212 8.42 8.91 2.16
C MET A 212 9.79 9.25 2.74
N GLU A 213 9.92 9.21 4.06
CA GLU A 213 11.19 9.53 4.73
C GLU A 213 12.19 8.36 4.66
N PRO A 214 13.51 8.60 4.67
CA PRO A 214 14.53 7.54 4.67
C PRO A 214 14.32 6.47 5.75
N LYS A 215 13.94 6.91 6.96
CA LYS A 215 13.65 6.02 8.08
C LYS A 215 12.39 5.17 7.86
N GLU A 216 11.41 5.71 7.15
CA GLU A 216 10.19 4.99 6.78
C GLU A 216 10.55 3.87 5.78
N LEU A 217 11.31 4.19 4.74
CA LEU A 217 11.78 3.22 3.75
C LEU A 217 12.64 2.11 4.39
N GLU A 218 13.55 2.46 5.31
CA GLU A 218 14.32 1.47 6.07
C GLU A 218 13.39 0.51 6.83
N THR A 219 12.37 1.05 7.49
CA THR A 219 11.38 0.26 8.26
C THR A 219 10.60 -0.67 7.35
N ILE A 220 10.15 -0.18 6.19
CA ILE A 220 9.46 -0.97 5.16
C ILE A 220 10.38 -2.09 4.65
N CYS A 221 11.61 -1.77 4.26
CA CYS A 221 12.56 -2.73 3.74
C CYS A 221 12.91 -3.82 4.77
N LYS A 222 13.13 -3.46 6.04
CA LYS A 222 13.34 -4.44 7.12
C LYS A 222 12.13 -5.36 7.32
N ARG A 223 10.91 -4.81 7.21
CA ARG A 223 9.68 -5.60 7.27
C ARG A 223 9.56 -6.57 6.11
N ILE A 224 9.78 -6.10 4.87
CA ILE A 224 9.82 -6.94 3.67
C ILE A 224 10.86 -8.05 3.84
N ARG A 225 12.09 -7.71 4.25
CA ARG A 225 13.19 -8.66 4.50
C ARG A 225 12.74 -9.80 5.42
N LYS A 226 12.14 -9.46 6.56
CA LYS A 226 11.62 -10.45 7.53
C LYS A 226 10.49 -11.31 6.96
N SER A 227 9.69 -10.78 6.03
CA SER A 227 8.61 -11.51 5.36
C SER A 227 9.09 -12.45 4.24
N ILE A 228 10.27 -12.21 3.67
CA ILE A 228 10.80 -12.95 2.53
C ILE A 228 12.02 -13.82 2.85
N GLU A 229 12.62 -13.66 4.02
CA GLU A 229 13.74 -14.47 4.48
C GLU A 229 13.33 -15.94 4.64
N ASP A 230 14.05 -16.82 3.95
CA ASP A 230 13.85 -18.27 3.92
C ASP A 230 14.99 -19.05 4.62
N GLY A 231 15.93 -18.34 5.25
CA GLY A 231 17.13 -18.91 5.89
C GLY A 231 18.29 -19.18 4.94
N SER A 232 18.14 -18.95 3.63
CA SER A 232 19.22 -19.09 2.63
C SER A 232 20.14 -17.87 2.53
N GLY A 233 19.79 -16.77 3.21
CA GLY A 233 20.45 -15.47 3.08
C GLY A 233 20.07 -14.71 1.81
N ARG A 234 19.20 -15.26 0.95
CA ARG A 234 18.65 -14.53 -0.20
C ARG A 234 17.41 -13.75 0.21
N PHE A 235 17.36 -12.48 -0.16
CA PHE A 235 16.18 -11.62 0.06
C PHE A 235 15.34 -11.55 -1.21
N LEU A 236 14.89 -12.72 -1.66
CA LEU A 236 14.04 -12.91 -2.82
C LEU A 236 12.94 -13.92 -2.46
N LYS A 237 11.69 -13.55 -2.70
CA LYS A 237 10.54 -14.46 -2.60
C LYS A 237 9.72 -14.40 -3.87
N GLU A 238 9.39 -15.57 -4.40
CA GLU A 238 8.40 -15.73 -5.46
C GLU A 238 7.09 -16.20 -4.83
N LEU A 239 6.00 -15.51 -5.15
CA LEU A 239 4.64 -15.85 -4.72
C LEU A 239 3.98 -16.80 -5.73
N PRO A 240 2.90 -17.51 -5.34
CA PRO A 240 2.20 -18.43 -6.26
C PRO A 240 1.66 -17.78 -7.54
N ASP A 241 1.46 -16.46 -7.54
CA ASP A 241 1.05 -15.68 -8.71
C ASP A 241 2.24 -15.18 -9.55
N HIS A 242 3.44 -15.75 -9.31
CA HIS A 242 4.72 -15.36 -9.92
C HIS A 242 5.14 -13.91 -9.67
N THR A 243 4.51 -13.23 -8.71
CA THR A 243 5.04 -11.98 -8.19
C THR A 243 6.33 -12.29 -7.44
N SER A 244 7.43 -11.64 -7.82
CA SER A 244 8.68 -11.70 -7.06
C SER A 244 8.91 -10.40 -6.31
N ILE A 245 9.43 -10.51 -5.09
CA ILE A 245 9.78 -9.37 -4.25
C ILE A 245 11.23 -9.51 -3.83
N THR A 246 11.98 -8.44 -4.01
CA THR A 246 13.39 -8.32 -3.62
C THR A 246 13.58 -7.06 -2.79
N VAL A 247 14.49 -7.12 -1.82
CA VAL A 247 14.94 -5.95 -1.06
C VAL A 247 16.46 -5.86 -1.07
N LYS A 248 16.97 -4.64 -1.14
CA LYS A 248 18.38 -4.28 -1.02
C LYS A 248 18.55 -3.24 0.08
N GLY A 249 19.72 -3.27 0.72
CA GLY A 249 20.12 -2.35 1.77
C GLY A 249 21.17 -2.99 2.68
N PRO A 250 21.61 -2.30 3.73
CA PRO A 250 22.66 -2.78 4.62
C PRO A 250 22.40 -4.20 5.18
N PRO A 251 23.43 -5.07 5.28
CA PRO A 251 24.84 -4.83 4.93
C PRO A 251 25.16 -5.01 3.43
N ASP A 252 24.22 -5.48 2.61
CA ASP A 252 24.45 -5.95 1.24
C ASP A 252 24.42 -4.83 0.18
N GLY A 253 24.17 -3.58 0.60
CA GLY A 253 24.15 -2.38 -0.23
C GLY A 253 24.14 -1.11 0.61
N GLU A 254 24.53 0.01 0.02
CA GLU A 254 24.61 1.32 0.72
C GLU A 254 23.22 1.93 0.95
N ASP A 255 22.30 1.70 0.01
CA ASP A 255 20.99 2.34 -0.06
C ASP A 255 19.84 1.33 0.09
N TRP A 256 18.80 1.70 0.85
CA TRP A 256 17.59 0.91 0.97
C TRP A 256 16.75 0.99 -0.31
N MET A 257 16.28 -0.15 -0.80
CA MET A 257 15.38 -0.22 -1.95
C MET A 257 14.61 -1.53 -1.94
N PHE A 258 13.35 -1.51 -2.38
CA PHE A 258 12.63 -2.73 -2.70
C PHE A 258 12.12 -2.72 -4.14
N PHE A 259 11.97 -3.92 -4.67
CA PHE A 259 11.48 -4.17 -6.02
C PHE A 259 10.43 -5.26 -5.97
N ILE A 260 9.34 -5.03 -6.68
CA ILE A 260 8.27 -5.99 -6.90
C ILE A 260 8.15 -6.14 -8.39
N HIS A 261 8.29 -7.37 -8.86
CA HIS A 261 8.17 -7.69 -10.27
C HIS A 261 7.02 -8.69 -10.46
N ARG A 262 6.23 -8.50 -11.50
CA ARG A 262 5.13 -9.37 -11.88
C ARG A 262 5.30 -9.77 -13.32
N THR A 263 5.30 -11.06 -13.58
CA THR A 263 5.49 -11.59 -14.93
C THR A 263 4.25 -11.32 -15.79
N ASP A 264 4.47 -10.89 -17.02
CA ASP A 264 3.42 -10.45 -17.96
C ASP A 264 2.37 -11.52 -18.31
N TYR A 265 2.61 -12.80 -18.01
CA TYR A 265 1.67 -13.90 -18.33
C TYR A 265 0.28 -13.69 -17.73
N PHE A 266 0.16 -13.03 -16.56
CA PHE A 266 -1.11 -12.69 -15.92
C PHE A 266 -1.68 -11.33 -16.34
N LEU A 267 -0.93 -10.57 -17.16
CA LEU A 267 -1.38 -9.36 -17.83
C LEU A 267 -2.01 -9.69 -19.18
N SER A 268 -2.55 -10.89 -19.37
CA SER A 268 -3.20 -11.32 -20.62
C SER A 268 -4.63 -11.81 -20.43
N GLU A 269 -5.14 -11.92 -19.21
CA GLU A 269 -6.55 -12.23 -18.99
C GLU A 269 -7.40 -11.00 -19.33
N LYS A 270 -8.18 -11.18 -20.40
CA LYS A 270 -9.20 -10.27 -20.94
C LYS A 270 -10.45 -10.28 -20.07
#